data_AF-A0A345YPW3-F1
#
_entry.id   AF-A0A345YPW3-F1
#
_cell.length_a   1.000
_cell.length_b   1.000
_cell.length_c   1.000
_cell.angle_alpha   90.00
_cell.angle_beta   90.00
_cell.angle_gamma   90.00
#
_symmetry.space_group_name_H-M   'P 1'
#
loop_
_entity.id
_entity.type
_entity.pdbx_description
1 polymer ?
#
loop_
_entity_poly.entity_id
_entity_poly.type
_entity_poly.pdbx_seq_one_letter_code
_entity_poly.pdbx_strand_id
1 'polypeptide(L)'
;MVKKVTPAQLRAAVNKAQRQQKQAIDKYNREARRYNAAAKKAVNDYNREVRAYNSKARAHNAKVENQRRRLDQEVRRLNSRPAATTFVTYRSSVETLTRTYTATEERLAGRTVTPASRELVDRGSEEAANSTYLLNAMDGDGAPEDDPTEDELRGPSMQEELGAFGHDLVDRWTGALFSLSPSNPDAARHFCTSAREVLIAMIDGAAPDSSVAEADPSCDRTDKGVPTRRAKVSYLLRRKGIDEGSIEDLVEEDMNNVLGLFREFNNGTHGHAGRFTITQLSALRIRVESAIGFIHTLCVV
;
A
#
# COMPACT_ATOMS: atom_id res chain seq x y z
N MET A 1 28.46 55.44 68.31
CA MET A 1 29.15 56.21 67.24
C MET A 1 28.38 56.05 65.94
N VAL A 2 27.64 57.07 65.50
CA VAL A 2 26.89 57.06 64.23
C VAL A 2 27.86 57.53 63.14
N LYS A 3 28.23 56.65 62.20
CA LYS A 3 29.05 57.03 61.03
C LYS A 3 28.25 58.01 60.17
N LYS A 4 28.63 59.30 60.19
CA LYS A 4 28.03 60.32 59.32
C LYS A 4 28.50 60.08 57.88
N VAL A 5 27.57 59.67 57.02
CA VAL A 5 27.80 59.44 55.59
C VAL A 5 28.03 60.80 54.92
N THR A 6 29.11 60.95 54.16
CA THR A 6 29.39 62.21 53.44
C THR A 6 28.48 62.35 52.21
N PRO A 7 28.19 63.58 51.75
CA PRO A 7 27.35 63.80 50.55
C PRO A 7 27.85 63.05 49.30
N ALA A 8 29.17 62.87 49.18
CA ALA A 8 29.79 62.08 48.13
C ALA A 8 29.50 60.57 48.26
N GLN A 9 29.52 60.02 49.48
CA GLN A 9 29.15 58.62 49.76
C GLN A 9 27.66 58.37 49.50
N LEU A 10 26.80 59.36 49.79
CA LEU A 10 25.37 59.29 49.54
C LEU A 10 25.04 59.31 48.04
N ARG A 11 25.69 60.18 47.25
CA ARG A 11 25.61 60.15 45.77
C ARG A 11 26.13 58.84 45.18
N ALA A 12 27.24 58.31 45.70
CA ALA A 12 27.79 57.03 45.25
C ALA A 12 26.83 55.86 45.54
N ALA A 13 26.17 55.86 46.70
CA ALA A 13 25.18 54.85 47.07
C ALA A 13 23.93 54.92 46.17
N VAL A 14 23.42 56.13 45.87
CA VAL A 14 22.30 56.33 44.95
C VAL A 14 22.66 55.87 43.53
N ASN A 15 23.84 56.24 43.03
CA ASN A 15 24.31 55.80 41.72
C ASN A 15 24.50 54.27 41.65
N LYS A 16 24.95 53.64 42.73
CA LYS A 16 25.06 52.17 42.84
C LYS A 16 23.68 51.51 42.81
N ALA A 17 22.71 52.03 43.56
CA ALA A 17 21.34 51.54 43.58
C ALA A 17 20.66 51.68 42.20
N GLN A 18 20.83 52.83 41.53
CA GLN A 18 20.32 53.04 40.18
C GLN A 18 20.94 52.09 39.15
N ARG A 19 22.26 51.83 39.23
CA ARG A 19 22.93 50.85 38.36
C ARG A 19 22.41 49.43 38.60
N GLN A 20 22.21 49.03 39.86
CA GLN A 20 21.65 47.72 40.21
C GLN A 20 20.22 47.57 39.71
N GLN A 21 19.38 48.61 39.84
CA GLN A 21 18.02 48.61 39.31
C GLN A 21 18.01 48.49 37.77
N LYS A 22 18.86 49.26 37.08
CA LYS A 22 19.01 49.16 35.62
C LYS A 22 19.47 47.75 35.19
N GLN A 23 20.46 47.18 35.88
CA GLN A 23 20.92 45.81 35.61
C GLN A 23 19.82 44.76 35.83
N ALA A 24 18.99 44.91 36.87
CA ALA A 24 17.86 44.03 37.12
C ALA A 24 16.79 44.12 36.01
N ILE A 25 16.47 45.34 35.58
CA ILE A 25 15.55 45.59 34.46
C ILE A 25 16.11 45.00 33.15
N ASP A 26 17.40 45.21 32.86
CA ASP A 26 18.05 44.67 31.67
C ASP A 26 18.14 43.13 31.72
N LYS A 27 18.30 42.53 32.90
CA LYS A 27 18.25 41.07 33.08
C LYS A 27 16.83 40.55 32.81
N TYR A 28 15.82 41.15 33.43
CA TYR A 28 14.41 40.79 33.21
C TYR A 28 14.03 40.92 31.74
N ASN A 29 14.34 42.05 31.10
CA ASN A 29 14.04 42.28 29.68
C ASN A 29 14.74 41.25 28.77
N ARG A 30 15.96 40.83 29.10
CA ARG A 30 16.65 39.76 28.36
C ARG A 30 15.97 38.41 28.53
N GLU A 31 15.58 38.06 29.76
CA GLU A 31 14.87 36.81 30.04
C GLU A 31 13.48 36.79 29.38
N ALA A 32 12.72 37.89 29.46
CA ALA A 32 11.42 38.03 28.80
C ALA A 32 11.55 37.92 27.28
N ARG A 33 12.55 38.55 26.66
CA ARG A 33 12.82 38.40 25.21
C ARG A 33 13.19 36.96 24.84
N ARG A 34 14.01 36.29 25.65
CA ARG A 34 14.36 34.87 25.44
C ARG A 34 13.14 33.97 25.53
N TYR A 35 12.31 34.15 26.55
CA TYR A 35 11.07 33.40 26.71
C TYR A 35 10.13 33.63 25.52
N ASN A 36 9.90 34.89 25.13
CA ASN A 36 9.03 35.21 23.99
C ASN A 36 9.58 34.65 22.67
N ALA A 37 10.89 34.68 22.47
CA ALA A 37 11.53 34.08 21.30
C ALA A 37 11.37 32.55 21.29
N ALA A 38 11.55 31.90 22.45
CA ALA A 38 11.36 30.45 22.61
C ALA A 38 9.90 30.05 22.38
N ALA A 39 8.94 30.78 22.95
CA ALA A 39 7.51 30.55 22.73
C ALA A 39 7.12 30.73 21.26
N LYS A 40 7.61 31.80 20.61
CA LYS A 40 7.38 32.03 19.17
C LYS A 40 7.98 30.91 18.31
N LYS A 41 9.18 30.42 18.67
CA LYS A 41 9.81 29.29 18.00
C LYS A 41 8.96 28.02 18.14
N ALA A 42 8.53 27.68 19.36
CA ALA A 42 7.70 26.51 19.62
C ALA A 42 6.38 26.55 18.81
N VAL A 43 5.70 27.70 18.77
CA VAL A 43 4.49 27.89 17.97
C VAL A 43 4.77 27.73 16.47
N ASN A 44 5.88 28.28 15.98
CA ASN A 44 6.26 28.15 14.57
C ASN A 44 6.62 26.72 14.18
N ASP A 45 7.30 25.99 15.07
CA ASP A 45 7.67 24.59 14.88
C ASP A 45 6.40 23.72 14.85
N TYR A 46 5.49 23.89 15.82
CA TYR A 46 4.19 23.23 15.82
C TYR A 46 3.37 23.52 14.55
N ASN A 47 3.26 24.79 14.15
CA ASN A 47 2.54 25.16 12.93
C ASN A 47 3.16 24.54 11.66
N ARG A 48 4.48 24.36 11.64
CA ARG A 48 5.17 23.69 10.53
C ARG A 48 4.81 22.21 10.49
N GLU A 49 4.82 21.53 11.62
CA GLU A 49 4.43 20.12 11.75
C GLU A 49 2.97 19.91 11.32
N VAL A 50 2.05 20.76 11.80
CA VAL A 50 0.63 20.71 11.40
C VAL A 50 0.46 20.92 9.90
N ARG A 51 1.19 21.86 9.29
CA ARG A 51 1.13 22.07 7.83
C ARG A 51 1.67 20.88 7.05
N ALA A 52 2.77 20.27 7.50
CA ALA A 52 3.34 19.07 6.88
C ALA A 52 2.39 17.87 7.01
N TYR A 53 1.76 17.71 8.17
CA TYR A 53 0.72 16.69 8.37
C TYR A 53 -0.47 16.92 7.43
N ASN A 54 -0.99 18.15 7.38
CA ASN A 54 -2.12 18.48 6.51
C ASN A 54 -1.80 18.31 5.02
N SER A 55 -0.57 18.59 4.57
CA SER A 55 -0.20 18.37 3.17
C SER A 55 -0.16 16.88 2.85
N LYS A 56 0.39 16.05 3.75
CA LYS A 56 0.39 14.58 3.60
C LYS A 56 -1.02 14.02 3.60
N ALA A 57 -1.88 14.48 4.51
CA ALA A 57 -3.28 14.05 4.57
C ALA A 57 -4.05 14.42 3.29
N ARG A 58 -3.86 15.63 2.74
CA ARG A 58 -4.47 16.03 1.47
C ARG A 58 -3.98 15.20 0.28
N ALA A 59 -2.68 14.93 0.21
CA ALA A 59 -2.10 14.11 -0.84
C ALA A 59 -2.63 12.67 -0.78
N HIS A 60 -2.74 12.10 0.42
CA HIS A 60 -3.33 10.79 0.66
C HIS A 60 -4.81 10.76 0.26
N ASN A 61 -5.62 11.70 0.74
CA ASN A 61 -7.04 11.79 0.38
C ASN A 61 -7.24 11.91 -1.15
N ALA A 62 -6.44 12.75 -1.81
CA ALA A 62 -6.48 12.88 -3.27
C ALA A 62 -6.13 11.57 -3.98
N LYS A 63 -5.16 10.81 -3.47
CA LYS A 63 -4.82 9.48 -3.99
C LYS A 63 -6.03 8.53 -3.86
N VAL A 64 -6.64 8.45 -2.67
CA VAL A 64 -7.80 7.59 -2.40
C VAL A 64 -8.99 7.97 -3.30
N GLU A 65 -9.30 9.26 -3.42
CA GLU A 65 -10.38 9.73 -4.30
C GLU A 65 -10.12 9.42 -5.78
N ASN A 66 -8.86 9.52 -6.24
CA ASN A 66 -8.49 9.15 -7.60
C ASN A 66 -8.64 7.64 -7.82
N GLN A 67 -8.22 6.81 -6.86
CA GLN A 67 -8.35 5.35 -6.93
C GLN A 67 -9.82 4.93 -7.01
N ARG A 68 -10.69 5.49 -6.15
CA ARG A 68 -12.13 5.21 -6.18
C ARG A 68 -12.76 5.61 -7.50
N ARG A 69 -12.44 6.81 -8.00
CA ARG A 69 -12.93 7.28 -9.31
C ARG A 69 -12.49 6.35 -10.44
N ARG A 70 -11.24 5.86 -10.41
CA ARG A 70 -10.72 4.89 -11.38
C ARG A 70 -11.49 3.57 -11.31
N LEU A 71 -11.70 3.01 -10.10
CA LEU A 71 -12.49 1.79 -9.94
C LEU A 71 -13.92 1.97 -10.48
N ASP A 72 -14.60 3.05 -10.10
CA ASP A 72 -15.95 3.35 -10.57
C ASP A 72 -16.02 3.47 -12.09
N GLN A 73 -15.02 4.12 -12.70
CA GLN A 73 -14.92 4.25 -14.15
C GLN A 73 -14.76 2.88 -14.81
N GLU A 74 -13.83 2.05 -14.33
CA GLU A 74 -13.59 0.71 -14.89
C GLU A 74 -14.80 -0.21 -14.73
N VAL A 75 -15.50 -0.14 -13.59
CA VAL A 75 -16.75 -0.90 -13.36
C VAL A 75 -17.86 -0.43 -14.30
N ARG A 76 -18.00 0.88 -14.53
CA ARG A 76 -18.99 1.41 -15.50
C ARG A 76 -18.69 0.92 -16.91
N ARG A 77 -17.41 0.93 -17.32
CA ARG A 77 -16.98 0.40 -18.62
C ARG A 77 -17.32 -1.08 -18.74
N LEU A 78 -17.00 -1.87 -17.73
CA LEU A 78 -17.29 -3.31 -17.68
C LEU A 78 -18.79 -3.59 -17.82
N ASN A 79 -19.62 -2.85 -17.10
CA ASN A 79 -21.08 -3.01 -17.10
C ASN A 79 -21.76 -2.46 -18.35
N SER A 80 -21.12 -1.53 -19.07
CA SER A 80 -21.66 -0.94 -20.30
C SER A 80 -21.65 -1.91 -21.49
N ARG A 81 -20.90 -3.02 -21.37
CA ARG A 81 -20.68 -3.99 -22.44
C ARG A 81 -21.48 -5.28 -22.19
N PRO A 82 -21.91 -5.98 -23.25
CA PRO A 82 -22.51 -7.31 -23.11
C PRO A 82 -21.54 -8.24 -22.36
N ALA A 83 -22.08 -9.09 -21.49
CA ALA A 83 -21.27 -10.08 -20.78
C ALA A 83 -20.53 -10.96 -21.80
N ALA A 84 -19.19 -10.88 -21.80
CA ALA A 84 -18.37 -11.68 -22.68
C ALA A 84 -18.53 -13.17 -22.34
N THR A 85 -18.52 -14.03 -23.36
CA THR A 85 -18.50 -15.49 -23.19
C THR A 85 -17.12 -16.02 -22.78
N THR A 86 -16.13 -15.12 -22.75
CA THR A 86 -14.72 -15.35 -22.46
C THR A 86 -14.40 -14.89 -21.04
N PHE A 87 -13.50 -15.58 -20.35
CA PHE A 87 -13.08 -15.25 -18.97
C PHE A 87 -14.24 -15.20 -17.94
N VAL A 88 -15.31 -15.99 -18.12
CA VAL A 88 -16.53 -15.95 -17.28
C VAL A 88 -16.22 -16.17 -15.79
N THR A 89 -15.37 -17.16 -15.48
CA THR A 89 -14.96 -17.45 -14.10
C THR A 89 -14.20 -16.27 -13.50
N TYR A 90 -13.26 -15.69 -14.27
CA TYR A 90 -12.49 -14.55 -13.81
C TYR A 90 -13.38 -13.31 -13.62
N ARG A 91 -14.32 -13.03 -14.53
CA ARG A 91 -15.33 -11.96 -14.40
C ARG A 91 -16.10 -12.05 -13.09
N SER A 92 -16.62 -13.23 -12.75
CA SER A 92 -17.33 -13.43 -11.49
C SER A 92 -16.45 -13.15 -10.27
N SER A 93 -15.16 -13.49 -10.34
CA SER A 93 -14.20 -13.15 -9.29
C SER A 93 -13.90 -11.65 -9.23
N VAL A 94 -13.78 -10.94 -10.36
CA VAL A 94 -13.61 -9.47 -10.39
C VAL A 94 -14.80 -8.76 -9.73
N GLU A 95 -16.02 -9.18 -10.05
CA GLU A 95 -17.26 -8.66 -9.45
C GLU A 95 -17.32 -8.94 -7.94
N THR A 96 -16.84 -10.11 -7.50
CA THR A 96 -16.78 -10.47 -6.08
C THR A 96 -15.75 -9.63 -5.34
N LEU A 97 -14.53 -9.48 -5.88
CA LEU A 97 -13.51 -8.61 -5.31
C LEU A 97 -13.99 -7.15 -5.18
N THR A 98 -14.63 -6.62 -6.22
CA THR A 98 -15.17 -5.26 -6.22
C THR A 98 -16.22 -5.08 -5.11
N ARG A 99 -17.16 -6.03 -5.00
CA ARG A 99 -18.18 -6.00 -3.94
C ARG A 99 -17.56 -6.13 -2.54
N THR A 100 -16.58 -7.01 -2.37
CA THR A 100 -15.87 -7.20 -1.09
C THR A 100 -15.12 -5.93 -0.69
N TYR A 101 -14.46 -5.25 -1.64
CA TYR A 101 -13.82 -3.96 -1.40
C TYR A 101 -14.84 -2.90 -0.95
N THR A 102 -15.94 -2.72 -1.70
CA THR A 102 -16.98 -1.75 -1.34
C THR A 102 -17.57 -2.03 0.04
N ALA A 103 -17.91 -3.29 0.33
CA ALA A 103 -18.43 -3.68 1.64
C ALA A 103 -17.42 -3.45 2.78
N THR A 104 -16.13 -3.63 2.50
CA THR A 104 -15.05 -3.36 3.48
C THR A 104 -14.92 -1.88 3.76
N GLU A 105 -14.92 -1.02 2.74
CA GLU A 105 -14.90 0.44 2.92
C GLU A 105 -16.15 0.93 3.68
N GLU A 106 -17.34 0.41 3.38
CA GLU A 106 -18.57 0.76 4.08
C GLU A 106 -18.51 0.36 5.57
N ARG A 107 -18.00 -0.83 5.90
CA ARG A 107 -17.83 -1.29 7.29
C ARG A 107 -16.79 -0.47 8.06
N LEU A 108 -15.79 0.05 7.38
CA LEU A 108 -14.73 0.87 7.96
C LEU A 108 -15.11 2.35 8.02
N ALA A 109 -16.19 2.77 7.34
CA ALA A 109 -16.63 4.16 7.31
C ALA A 109 -16.89 4.70 8.73
N GLY A 110 -16.25 5.82 9.06
CA GLY A 110 -16.38 6.47 10.37
C GLY A 110 -15.65 5.77 11.52
N ARG A 111 -14.94 4.68 11.28
CA ARG A 111 -14.11 3.99 12.28
C ARG A 111 -12.67 4.50 12.23
N THR A 112 -12.00 4.49 13.37
CA THR A 112 -10.54 4.71 13.41
C THR A 112 -9.84 3.42 13.00
N VAL A 113 -9.05 3.50 11.93
CA VAL A 113 -8.36 2.36 11.33
C VAL A 113 -6.85 2.58 11.49
N THR A 114 -6.10 1.51 11.79
CA THR A 114 -4.63 1.62 11.90
C THR A 114 -4.01 1.99 10.55
N PRO A 115 -2.84 2.65 10.52
CA PRO A 115 -2.18 2.98 9.25
C PRO A 115 -1.95 1.75 8.35
N ALA A 116 -1.55 0.61 8.93
CA ALA A 116 -1.36 -0.64 8.21
C ALA A 116 -2.67 -1.18 7.61
N SER A 117 -3.77 -1.11 8.36
CA SER A 117 -5.10 -1.48 7.86
C SER A 117 -5.54 -0.57 6.72
N ARG A 118 -5.31 0.75 6.83
CA ARG A 118 -5.66 1.70 5.77
C ARG A 118 -4.85 1.45 4.50
N GLU A 119 -3.56 1.17 4.64
CA GLU A 119 -2.70 0.85 3.48
C GLU A 119 -3.21 -0.39 2.72
N LEU A 120 -3.58 -1.47 3.42
CA LEU A 120 -4.13 -2.66 2.77
C LEU A 120 -5.46 -2.38 2.06
N VAL A 121 -6.34 -1.57 2.66
CA VAL A 121 -7.60 -1.18 2.04
C VAL A 121 -7.38 -0.30 0.80
N ASP A 122 -6.44 0.66 0.86
CA ASP A 122 -6.07 1.49 -0.29
C ASP A 122 -5.53 0.64 -1.45
N ARG A 123 -4.66 -0.33 -1.13
CA ARG A 123 -4.16 -1.29 -2.13
C ARG A 123 -5.26 -2.20 -2.65
N GLY A 124 -6.22 -2.61 -1.82
CA GLY A 124 -7.38 -3.39 -2.27
C GLY A 124 -8.24 -2.66 -3.30
N SER A 125 -8.31 -1.33 -3.23
CA SER A 125 -8.91 -0.51 -4.29
C SER A 125 -8.11 -0.58 -5.59
N GLU A 126 -6.78 -0.55 -5.50
CA GLU A 126 -5.89 -0.68 -6.67
C GLU A 126 -6.04 -2.07 -7.30
N GLU A 127 -6.09 -3.13 -6.48
CA GLU A 127 -6.33 -4.51 -6.94
C GLU A 127 -7.67 -4.66 -7.66
N ALA A 128 -8.76 -4.16 -7.07
CA ALA A 128 -10.07 -4.20 -7.70
C ALA A 128 -10.11 -3.43 -9.03
N ALA A 129 -9.47 -2.25 -9.08
CA ALA A 129 -9.40 -1.43 -10.29
C ALA A 129 -8.55 -2.11 -11.38
N ASN A 130 -7.39 -2.66 -11.02
CA ASN A 130 -6.50 -3.35 -11.95
C ASN A 130 -7.13 -4.66 -12.46
N SER A 131 -7.89 -5.37 -11.63
CA SER A 131 -8.64 -6.57 -12.04
C SER A 131 -9.72 -6.24 -13.06
N THR A 132 -10.46 -5.15 -12.81
CA THR A 132 -11.50 -4.66 -13.73
C THR A 132 -10.88 -4.16 -15.03
N TYR A 133 -9.79 -3.40 -14.96
CA TYR A 133 -9.04 -2.94 -16.13
C TYR A 133 -8.51 -4.10 -16.98
N LEU A 134 -7.94 -5.14 -16.35
CA LEU A 134 -7.50 -6.34 -17.06
C LEU A 134 -8.65 -6.99 -17.83
N LEU A 135 -9.80 -7.16 -17.19
CA LEU A 135 -10.96 -7.75 -17.85
C LEU A 135 -11.46 -6.89 -19.01
N ASN A 136 -11.53 -5.57 -18.82
CA ASN A 136 -11.85 -4.62 -19.89
C ASN A 136 -10.86 -4.72 -21.07
N ALA A 137 -9.55 -4.79 -20.80
CA ALA A 137 -8.53 -4.97 -21.83
C ALA A 137 -8.65 -6.32 -22.56
N MET A 138 -8.97 -7.40 -21.85
CA MET A 138 -9.21 -8.72 -22.45
C MET A 138 -10.45 -8.72 -23.36
N ASP A 139 -11.46 -7.92 -23.03
CA ASP A 139 -12.65 -7.69 -23.88
C ASP A 139 -12.39 -6.67 -25.01
N GLY A 140 -11.15 -6.20 -25.19
CA GLY A 140 -10.79 -5.22 -26.23
C GLY A 140 -11.19 -3.78 -25.90
N ASP A 141 -11.41 -3.46 -24.62
CA ASP A 141 -11.57 -2.09 -24.09
C ASP A 141 -10.28 -1.60 -23.40
N GLY A 142 -9.13 -1.94 -23.97
CA GLY A 142 -7.85 -1.41 -23.48
C GLY A 142 -7.62 0.04 -23.93
N ALA A 143 -6.50 0.62 -23.51
CA ALA A 143 -6.02 1.93 -23.97
C ALA A 143 -4.73 1.73 -24.80
N PRO A 144 -4.84 1.31 -26.08
CA PRO A 144 -3.66 1.02 -26.91
C PRO A 144 -2.79 2.25 -27.18
N GLU A 145 -3.32 3.47 -27.01
CA GLU A 145 -2.56 4.72 -27.07
C GLU A 145 -1.52 4.87 -25.96
N ASP A 146 -1.73 4.18 -24.84
CA ASP A 146 -0.85 4.16 -23.67
C ASP A 146 0.03 2.89 -23.62
N ASP A 147 0.05 2.10 -24.71
CA ASP A 147 0.78 0.85 -24.76
C ASP A 147 2.30 1.09 -24.65
N PRO A 148 2.99 0.36 -23.76
CA PRO A 148 4.44 0.38 -23.71
C PRO A 148 5.02 -0.25 -24.97
N THR A 149 6.27 0.05 -25.27
CA THR A 149 7.04 -0.77 -26.22
C THR A 149 7.20 -2.21 -25.68
N GLU A 150 7.49 -3.15 -26.57
CA GLU A 150 7.74 -4.55 -26.17
C GLU A 150 8.94 -4.67 -25.19
N ASP A 151 9.96 -3.83 -25.35
CA ASP A 151 11.12 -3.79 -24.46
C ASP A 151 10.73 -3.24 -23.07
N GLU A 152 9.91 -2.20 -23.02
CA GLU A 152 9.37 -1.66 -21.76
C GLU A 152 8.45 -2.68 -21.06
N LEU A 153 7.62 -3.41 -21.83
CA LEU A 153 6.75 -4.48 -21.33
C LEU A 153 7.54 -5.63 -20.68
N ARG A 154 8.77 -5.89 -21.13
CA ARG A 154 9.69 -6.87 -20.53
C ARG A 154 10.69 -6.27 -19.55
N GLY A 155 10.68 -4.95 -19.42
CA GLY A 155 11.60 -4.20 -18.59
C GLY A 155 11.50 -4.62 -17.13
N PRO A 156 12.61 -4.61 -16.39
CA PRO A 156 12.67 -5.20 -15.06
C PRO A 156 11.86 -4.36 -14.04
N SER A 157 11.23 -5.03 -13.09
CA SER A 157 10.39 -4.41 -12.05
C SER A 157 10.37 -5.25 -10.77
N MET A 158 9.78 -4.71 -9.71
CA MET A 158 9.54 -5.39 -8.42
C MET A 158 10.82 -5.93 -7.75
N GLN A 159 12.00 -5.41 -8.10
CA GLN A 159 13.29 -5.97 -7.65
C GLN A 159 13.49 -5.80 -6.15
N GLU A 160 13.07 -4.66 -5.61
CA GLU A 160 13.18 -4.37 -4.18
C GLU A 160 12.20 -5.23 -3.38
N GLU A 161 10.94 -5.28 -3.81
CA GLU A 161 9.86 -6.04 -3.18
C GLU A 161 10.17 -7.54 -3.15
N LEU A 162 10.64 -8.09 -4.26
CA LEU A 162 10.97 -9.52 -4.35
C LEU A 162 12.32 -9.84 -3.71
N GLY A 163 13.27 -8.90 -3.76
CA GLY A 163 14.58 -9.03 -3.12
C GLY A 163 14.49 -9.26 -1.61
N ALA A 164 13.43 -8.75 -0.95
CA ALA A 164 13.14 -9.00 0.46
C ALA A 164 12.91 -10.49 0.80
N PHE A 165 12.55 -11.31 -0.19
CA PHE A 165 12.31 -12.74 -0.05
C PHE A 165 13.42 -13.62 -0.65
N GLY A 166 14.44 -13.01 -1.24
CA GLY A 166 15.60 -13.68 -1.83
C GLY A 166 15.72 -13.53 -3.34
N HIS A 167 16.96 -13.62 -3.84
CA HIS A 167 17.29 -13.39 -5.25
C HIS A 167 16.60 -14.36 -6.22
N ASP A 168 16.30 -15.59 -5.77
CA ASP A 168 15.59 -16.60 -6.57
C ASP A 168 14.21 -16.08 -7.04
N LEU A 169 13.51 -15.29 -6.24
CA LEU A 169 12.23 -14.70 -6.68
C LEU A 169 12.42 -13.58 -7.70
N VAL A 170 13.51 -12.82 -7.60
CA VAL A 170 13.88 -11.79 -8.60
C VAL A 170 14.18 -12.45 -9.94
N ASP A 171 14.92 -13.56 -9.93
CA ASP A 171 15.24 -14.32 -11.14
C ASP A 171 14.00 -14.92 -11.79
N ARG A 172 13.12 -15.55 -10.99
CA ARG A 172 11.83 -16.08 -11.49
C ARG A 172 10.95 -15.01 -12.10
N TRP A 173 10.87 -13.84 -11.45
CA TRP A 173 10.09 -12.72 -11.97
C TRP A 173 10.68 -12.14 -13.26
N THR A 174 12.01 -12.03 -13.35
CA THR A 174 12.70 -11.63 -14.57
C THR A 174 12.38 -12.58 -15.73
N GLY A 175 12.37 -13.90 -15.47
CA GLY A 175 11.94 -14.91 -16.43
C GLY A 175 10.46 -14.77 -16.83
N ALA A 176 9.59 -14.43 -15.87
CA ALA A 176 8.19 -14.15 -16.14
C ALA A 176 8.05 -12.96 -17.12
N LEU A 177 8.67 -11.82 -16.81
CA LEU A 177 8.65 -10.61 -17.64
C LEU A 177 9.17 -10.89 -19.05
N PHE A 178 10.27 -11.64 -19.18
CA PHE A 178 10.84 -12.00 -20.48
C PHE A 178 9.84 -12.76 -21.37
N SER A 179 8.91 -13.52 -20.78
CA SER A 179 7.90 -14.28 -21.53
C SER A 179 6.79 -13.42 -22.16
N LEU A 180 6.61 -12.17 -21.71
CA LEU A 180 5.58 -11.26 -22.21
C LEU A 180 5.91 -10.80 -23.64
N SER A 181 5.33 -11.48 -24.61
CA SER A 181 5.56 -11.25 -26.04
C SER A 181 4.30 -11.39 -26.85
N PRO A 182 3.87 -10.37 -27.61
CA PRO A 182 2.75 -10.50 -28.55
C PRO A 182 3.00 -11.55 -29.65
N SER A 183 4.28 -11.81 -29.97
CA SER A 183 4.65 -12.83 -30.96
C SER A 183 4.57 -14.27 -30.42
N ASN A 184 4.59 -14.43 -29.09
CA ASN A 184 4.48 -15.72 -28.41
C ASN A 184 3.01 -16.04 -28.04
N PRO A 185 2.37 -17.04 -28.67
CA PRO A 185 1.00 -17.43 -28.34
C PRO A 185 0.85 -17.99 -26.90
N ASP A 186 1.94 -18.37 -26.24
CA ASP A 186 1.95 -18.91 -24.87
C ASP A 186 2.47 -17.89 -23.84
N ALA A 187 2.64 -16.63 -24.22
CA ALA A 187 3.18 -15.57 -23.34
C ALA A 187 2.45 -15.49 -21.99
N ALA A 188 1.12 -15.38 -22.03
CA ALA A 188 0.32 -15.26 -20.81
C ALA A 188 0.42 -16.50 -19.91
N ARG A 189 0.51 -17.71 -20.49
CA ARG A 189 0.66 -18.96 -19.74
C ARG A 189 2.01 -19.03 -19.04
N HIS A 190 3.09 -18.75 -19.76
CA HIS A 190 4.44 -18.74 -19.18
C HIS A 190 4.56 -17.69 -18.09
N PHE A 191 4.06 -16.48 -18.34
CA PHE A 191 4.03 -15.41 -17.35
C PHE A 191 3.25 -15.81 -16.10
N CYS A 192 2.02 -16.30 -16.24
CA CYS A 192 1.17 -16.69 -15.11
C CYS A 192 1.73 -17.89 -14.32
N THR A 193 2.43 -18.82 -14.98
CA THR A 193 3.07 -19.95 -14.30
C THR A 193 4.16 -19.46 -13.36
N SER A 194 5.10 -18.64 -13.85
CA SER A 194 6.18 -18.08 -13.04
C SER A 194 5.65 -17.12 -11.96
N ALA A 195 4.69 -16.26 -12.31
CA ALA A 195 4.08 -15.33 -11.36
C ALA A 195 3.38 -16.05 -10.20
N ARG A 196 2.70 -17.17 -10.48
CA ARG A 196 2.07 -17.99 -9.44
C ARG A 196 3.08 -18.52 -8.44
N GLU A 197 4.21 -19.02 -8.91
CA GLU A 197 5.28 -19.52 -8.06
C GLU A 197 5.85 -18.40 -7.18
N VAL A 198 6.04 -17.20 -7.74
CA VAL A 198 6.47 -16.01 -6.98
C VAL A 198 5.51 -15.69 -5.84
N LEU A 199 4.20 -15.55 -6.13
CA LEU A 199 3.22 -15.19 -5.09
C LEU A 199 3.12 -16.24 -3.98
N ILE A 200 3.10 -17.53 -4.35
CA ILE A 200 3.04 -18.63 -3.37
C ILE A 200 4.29 -18.61 -2.49
N ALA A 201 5.48 -18.46 -3.07
CA ALA A 201 6.73 -18.45 -2.32
C ALA A 201 6.83 -17.25 -1.35
N MET A 202 6.32 -16.08 -1.72
CA MET A 202 6.27 -14.92 -0.81
C MET A 202 5.43 -15.22 0.44
N ILE A 203 4.24 -15.80 0.26
CA ILE A 203 3.32 -16.13 1.36
C ILE A 203 3.90 -17.25 2.23
N ASP A 204 4.39 -18.31 1.61
CA ASP A 204 4.93 -19.48 2.33
C ASP A 204 6.20 -19.10 3.10
N GLY A 205 7.03 -18.21 2.56
CA GLY A 205 8.20 -17.66 3.25
C GLY A 205 7.82 -16.77 4.44
N ALA A 206 6.79 -15.93 4.30
CA ALA A 206 6.34 -15.01 5.35
C ALA A 206 5.50 -15.69 6.45
N ALA A 207 4.79 -16.76 6.09
CA ALA A 207 3.92 -17.55 6.96
C ALA A 207 4.23 -19.05 6.83
N PRO A 208 5.39 -19.52 7.37
CA PRO A 208 5.72 -20.93 7.42
C PRO A 208 4.66 -21.72 8.20
N ASP A 209 4.34 -22.92 7.72
CA ASP A 209 3.28 -23.76 8.30
C ASP A 209 3.46 -23.99 9.81
N SER A 210 4.71 -24.19 10.24
CA SER A 210 5.05 -24.36 11.66
C SER A 210 4.74 -23.12 12.48
N SER A 211 5.08 -21.92 11.99
CA SER A 211 4.82 -20.66 12.69
C SER A 211 3.33 -20.36 12.80
N VAL A 212 2.57 -20.66 11.74
CA VAL A 212 1.11 -20.48 11.72
C VAL A 212 0.45 -21.45 12.70
N ALA A 213 0.85 -22.72 12.69
CA ALA A 213 0.33 -23.74 13.61
C ALA A 213 0.73 -23.51 15.07
N GLU A 214 1.90 -22.93 15.33
CA GLU A 214 2.33 -22.56 16.68
C GLU A 214 1.53 -21.37 17.21
N ALA A 215 1.31 -20.36 16.37
CA ALA A 215 0.53 -19.17 16.74
C ALA A 215 -0.96 -19.47 16.91
N ASP A 216 -1.51 -20.40 16.12
CA ASP A 216 -2.90 -20.84 16.20
C ASP A 216 -2.99 -22.36 15.95
N PRO A 217 -2.90 -23.18 17.02
CA PRO A 217 -2.99 -24.64 16.89
C PRO A 217 -4.33 -25.12 16.30
N SER A 218 -5.38 -24.32 16.46
CA SER A 218 -6.74 -24.57 15.97
C SER A 218 -7.01 -24.04 14.56
N CYS A 219 -6.01 -23.48 13.88
CA CYS A 219 -6.21 -22.92 12.54
C CYS A 219 -6.75 -23.95 11.54
N ASP A 220 -7.51 -23.45 10.56
CA ASP A 220 -8.03 -24.27 9.48
C ASP A 220 -6.88 -24.90 8.68
N ARG A 221 -6.99 -26.21 8.44
CA ARG A 221 -6.01 -27.01 7.71
C ARG A 221 -6.63 -27.61 6.47
N THR A 222 -5.81 -27.79 5.45
CA THR A 222 -6.14 -28.57 4.27
C THR A 222 -6.25 -30.07 4.62
N ASP A 223 -6.76 -30.88 3.68
CA ASP A 223 -6.81 -32.34 3.82
C ASP A 223 -5.44 -33.00 4.06
N LYS A 224 -4.35 -32.29 3.74
CA LYS A 224 -2.96 -32.73 3.98
C LYS A 224 -2.43 -32.32 5.35
N GLY A 225 -3.24 -31.69 6.19
CA GLY A 225 -2.88 -31.25 7.54
C GLY A 225 -2.05 -29.96 7.61
N VAL A 226 -1.77 -29.30 6.49
CA VAL A 226 -1.07 -27.99 6.47
C VAL A 226 -2.05 -26.83 6.59
N PRO A 227 -1.68 -25.70 7.24
CA PRO A 227 -2.53 -24.52 7.35
C PRO A 227 -3.04 -24.04 5.99
N THR A 228 -4.31 -23.64 5.93
CA THR A 228 -4.90 -23.07 4.72
C THR A 228 -4.30 -21.70 4.40
N ARG A 229 -4.41 -21.25 3.13
CA ARG A 229 -4.02 -19.88 2.75
C ARG A 229 -4.73 -18.83 3.63
N ARG A 230 -6.02 -19.02 3.91
CA ARG A 230 -6.78 -18.13 4.79
C ARG A 230 -6.20 -18.08 6.22
N ALA A 231 -5.76 -19.23 6.75
CA ALA A 231 -5.05 -19.26 8.03
C ALA A 231 -3.72 -18.49 7.97
N LYS A 232 -2.96 -18.61 6.87
CA LYS A 232 -1.73 -17.83 6.66
C LYS A 232 -2.01 -16.33 6.58
N VAL A 233 -3.05 -15.90 5.87
CA VAL A 233 -3.51 -14.51 5.80
C VAL A 233 -3.85 -13.98 7.19
N SER A 234 -4.67 -14.72 7.93
CA SER A 234 -5.05 -14.38 9.31
C SER A 234 -3.83 -14.18 10.20
N TYR A 235 -2.86 -15.10 10.10
CA TYR A 235 -1.59 -15.01 10.82
C TYR A 235 -0.79 -13.74 10.46
N LEU A 236 -0.66 -13.42 9.17
CA LEU A 236 0.05 -12.22 8.71
C LEU A 236 -0.63 -10.92 9.15
N LEU A 237 -1.96 -10.85 9.08
CA LEU A 237 -2.73 -9.70 9.55
C LEU A 237 -2.59 -9.49 11.06
N ARG A 238 -2.69 -10.56 11.86
CA ARG A 238 -2.48 -10.49 13.32
C ARG A 238 -1.08 -9.99 13.67
N ARG A 239 -0.04 -10.40 12.94
CA ARG A 239 1.34 -9.89 13.13
C ARG A 239 1.47 -8.39 12.88
N LYS A 240 0.57 -7.80 12.08
CA LYS A 240 0.48 -6.35 11.83
C LYS A 240 -0.46 -5.63 12.80
N GLY A 241 -1.02 -6.32 13.78
CA GLY A 241 -2.03 -5.77 14.69
C GLY A 241 -3.35 -5.45 13.97
N ILE A 242 -3.66 -6.17 12.89
CA ILE A 242 -4.91 -6.04 12.14
C ILE A 242 -5.82 -7.20 12.55
N ASP A 243 -6.92 -6.86 13.22
CA ASP A 243 -7.95 -7.80 13.70
C ASP A 243 -9.33 -7.30 13.24
N GLU A 244 -9.46 -7.13 11.92
CA GLU A 244 -10.71 -6.72 11.29
C GLU A 244 -11.09 -7.74 10.21
N GLY A 245 -12.16 -8.49 10.46
CA GLY A 245 -12.60 -9.56 9.56
C GLY A 245 -12.89 -9.09 8.14
N SER A 246 -13.39 -7.87 7.95
CA SER A 246 -13.61 -7.35 6.59
C SER A 246 -12.30 -7.13 5.81
N ILE A 247 -11.20 -6.80 6.50
CA ILE A 247 -9.88 -6.67 5.85
C ILE A 247 -9.34 -8.06 5.52
N GLU A 248 -9.52 -9.04 6.40
CA GLU A 248 -9.18 -10.44 6.11
C GLU A 248 -9.93 -10.96 4.88
N ASP A 249 -11.25 -10.72 4.80
CA ASP A 249 -12.06 -11.08 3.64
C ASP A 249 -11.57 -10.42 2.35
N LEU A 250 -11.21 -9.14 2.41
CA LEU A 250 -10.67 -8.41 1.25
C LEU A 250 -9.35 -9.00 0.76
N VAL A 251 -8.43 -9.28 1.67
CA VAL A 251 -7.12 -9.89 1.33
C VAL A 251 -7.32 -11.28 0.74
N GLU A 252 -8.13 -12.12 1.37
CA GLU A 252 -8.38 -13.48 0.89
C GLU A 252 -9.10 -13.49 -0.46
N GLU A 253 -10.02 -12.55 -0.69
CA GLU A 253 -10.71 -12.41 -1.98
C GLU A 253 -9.77 -11.92 -3.09
N ASP A 254 -8.87 -10.98 -2.81
CA ASP A 254 -7.85 -10.57 -3.77
C ASP A 254 -6.93 -11.74 -4.15
N MET A 255 -6.49 -12.52 -3.16
CA MET A 255 -5.67 -13.71 -3.39
C MET A 255 -6.41 -14.78 -4.19
N ASN A 256 -7.72 -14.95 -3.95
CA ASN A 256 -8.57 -15.81 -4.77
C ASN A 256 -8.66 -15.32 -6.20
N ASN A 257 -8.81 -14.01 -6.39
CA ASN A 257 -8.90 -13.40 -7.71
C ASN A 257 -7.64 -13.61 -8.54
N VAL A 258 -6.46 -13.28 -8.00
CA VAL A 258 -5.19 -13.42 -8.73
C VAL A 258 -4.81 -14.88 -8.96
N LEU A 259 -5.05 -15.79 -8.01
CA LEU A 259 -4.80 -17.22 -8.23
C LEU A 259 -5.81 -17.85 -9.18
N GLY A 260 -7.06 -17.34 -9.20
CA GLY A 260 -8.08 -17.69 -10.18
C GLY A 260 -7.65 -17.27 -11.60
N LEU A 261 -7.10 -16.08 -11.75
CA LEU A 261 -6.52 -15.57 -13.00
C LEU A 261 -5.46 -16.52 -13.56
N PHE A 262 -4.52 -16.97 -12.72
CA PHE A 262 -3.48 -17.89 -13.16
C PHE A 262 -4.05 -19.23 -13.62
N ARG A 263 -5.09 -19.74 -12.96
CA ARG A 263 -5.77 -20.97 -13.40
C ARG A 263 -6.43 -20.79 -14.78
N GLU A 264 -7.06 -19.64 -15.02
CA GLU A 264 -7.71 -19.31 -16.29
C GLU A 264 -6.71 -19.34 -17.46
N PHE A 265 -5.50 -18.80 -17.27
CA PHE A 265 -4.43 -18.82 -18.30
C PHE A 265 -3.66 -20.16 -18.39
N ASN A 266 -3.59 -20.92 -17.31
CA ASN A 266 -2.82 -22.17 -17.27
C ASN A 266 -3.62 -23.41 -17.66
N ASN A 267 -4.95 -23.40 -17.56
CA ASN A 267 -5.80 -24.53 -17.95
C ASN A 267 -5.81 -24.73 -19.48
N GLY A 268 -4.97 -25.65 -19.96
CA GLY A 268 -4.61 -25.83 -21.38
C GLY A 268 -5.64 -26.50 -22.30
N THR A 269 -6.85 -26.84 -21.86
CA THR A 269 -7.84 -27.52 -22.72
C THR A 269 -9.02 -26.64 -23.17
N HIS A 270 -9.22 -25.51 -22.51
CA HIS A 270 -10.22 -24.48 -22.88
C HIS A 270 -9.71 -23.04 -22.69
N GLY A 271 -8.47 -22.86 -22.20
CA GLY A 271 -7.85 -21.55 -22.07
C GLY A 271 -7.67 -20.88 -23.43
N HIS A 272 -7.75 -19.56 -23.46
CA HIS A 272 -7.65 -18.75 -24.66
C HIS A 272 -6.24 -18.87 -25.25
N ALA A 273 -5.99 -19.95 -25.99
CA ALA A 273 -4.79 -20.09 -26.81
C ALA A 273 -4.87 -19.01 -27.88
N GLY A 274 -3.94 -18.07 -27.83
CA GLY A 274 -4.02 -16.89 -28.68
C GLY A 274 -2.88 -15.91 -28.42
N ARG A 275 -2.54 -15.17 -29.47
CA ARG A 275 -1.66 -14.02 -29.31
C ARG A 275 -2.44 -12.93 -28.60
N PHE A 276 -1.89 -12.43 -27.51
CA PHE A 276 -2.40 -11.27 -26.80
C PHE A 276 -1.73 -10.01 -27.34
N THR A 277 -2.47 -8.91 -27.39
CA THR A 277 -1.93 -7.60 -27.76
C THR A 277 -0.99 -7.08 -26.67
N ILE A 278 -0.19 -6.05 -26.99
CA ILE A 278 0.61 -5.33 -25.99
C ILE A 278 -0.29 -4.81 -24.87
N THR A 279 -1.44 -4.21 -25.21
CA THR A 279 -2.43 -3.74 -24.23
C THR A 279 -2.87 -4.82 -23.25
N GLN A 280 -3.19 -6.01 -23.75
CA GLN A 280 -3.64 -7.15 -22.93
C GLN A 280 -2.52 -7.68 -22.04
N LEU A 281 -1.30 -7.82 -22.58
CA LEU A 281 -0.13 -8.27 -21.81
C LEU A 281 0.32 -7.23 -20.78
N SER A 282 0.23 -5.95 -21.11
CA SER A 282 0.51 -4.83 -20.20
C SER A 282 -0.50 -4.80 -19.05
N ALA A 283 -1.79 -4.93 -19.35
CA ALA A 283 -2.83 -5.02 -18.31
C ALA A 283 -2.63 -6.24 -17.40
N LEU A 284 -2.23 -7.39 -17.97
CA LEU A 284 -1.92 -8.60 -17.21
C LEU A 284 -0.71 -8.38 -16.28
N ARG A 285 0.34 -7.75 -16.80
CA ARG A 285 1.53 -7.38 -16.02
C ARG A 285 1.15 -6.45 -14.87
N ILE A 286 0.43 -5.36 -15.14
CA ILE A 286 -0.01 -4.38 -14.12
C ILE A 286 -0.79 -5.08 -13.02
N ARG A 287 -1.74 -5.96 -13.37
CA ARG A 287 -2.54 -6.70 -12.38
C ARG A 287 -1.67 -7.57 -11.47
N VAL A 288 -0.66 -8.24 -12.02
CA VAL A 288 0.20 -9.16 -11.26
C VAL A 288 1.25 -8.40 -10.44
N GLU A 289 1.83 -7.33 -10.97
CA GLU A 289 2.71 -6.44 -10.20
C GLU A 289 1.98 -5.81 -9.01
N SER A 290 0.73 -5.40 -9.21
CA SER A 290 -0.14 -4.92 -8.14
C SER A 290 -0.27 -5.97 -7.03
N ALA A 291 -0.60 -7.24 -7.39
CA ALA A 291 -0.68 -8.34 -6.43
C ALA A 291 0.64 -8.60 -5.70
N ILE A 292 1.78 -8.53 -6.38
CA ILE A 292 3.10 -8.64 -5.74
C ILE A 292 3.27 -7.53 -4.70
N GLY A 293 2.98 -6.28 -5.06
CA GLY A 293 3.04 -5.14 -4.15
C GLY A 293 2.08 -5.27 -2.96
N PHE A 294 0.86 -5.77 -3.20
CA PHE A 294 -0.12 -6.04 -2.16
C PHE A 294 0.36 -7.10 -1.17
N ILE A 295 0.83 -8.24 -1.67
CA ILE A 295 1.33 -9.35 -0.85
C ILE A 295 2.61 -8.94 -0.12
N HIS A 296 3.51 -8.18 -0.76
CA HIS A 296 4.68 -7.62 -0.09
C HIS A 296 4.27 -6.77 1.13
N THR A 297 3.31 -5.84 0.96
CA THR A 297 2.78 -5.05 2.09
C THR A 297 2.14 -5.93 3.16
N LEU A 298 1.51 -7.04 2.82
CA LEU A 298 0.97 -8.00 3.80
C LEU A 298 2.07 -8.77 4.55
N CYS A 299 3.15 -9.14 3.87
CA CYS A 299 4.18 -10.03 4.39
C CYS A 299 5.26 -9.32 5.22
N VAL A 300 5.63 -8.09 4.86
CA VAL A 300 6.72 -7.34 5.53
C VAL A 300 6.17 -6.61 6.76
N VAL A 301 6.81 -6.77 7.93
CA VAL A 301 6.44 -6.11 9.20
C VAL A 301 7.44 -5.04 9.55
#